data_AF-A0A3L9ZX19-F1
#
_entry.id   AF-A0A3L9ZX19-F1
#
_cell.length_a   1.000
_cell.length_b   1.000
_cell.length_c   1.000
_cell.angle_alpha   90.00
_cell.angle_beta   90.00
_cell.angle_gamma   90.00
#
_symmetry.space_group_name_H-M   'P 1'
#
loop_
_entity.id
_entity.type
_entity.pdbx_description
1 polymer ?
#
loop_
_entity_poly.entity_id
_entity_poly.type
_entity_poly.pdbx_seq_one_letter_code
_entity_poly.pdbx_strand_id
1 'polypeptide(L)'
;MIKSDLISKTISFVKAKLENAEGGHDWFHIERVYRNAILISKNEVCDTAVVQLGALLHDIADSKFHDGDETIGPKIAREFLEAEETDEATIDHVIKIIENISFKGGNFEKEFHSKELDIVQDADRLDALGAIGIARMFNYGGFKNRAIYDPKIAPNTKMTKDEYKKSASPTINHFYEKLFLLKDKMNTETGKQIATERHLYMQGFLSQFYAEWEGEK
;
A
#
# COMPACT_ATOMS: atom_id res chain seq x y z
N MET A 1 -16.90 -21.02 11.58
CA MET A 1 -17.05 -20.01 12.64
C MET A 1 -15.71 -19.55 13.23
N ILE A 2 -14.73 -20.45 13.44
CA ILE A 2 -13.38 -20.11 13.96
C ILE A 2 -12.65 -19.03 13.13
N LYS A 3 -12.63 -19.15 11.79
CA LYS A 3 -11.96 -18.15 10.93
C LYS A 3 -12.57 -16.73 11.02
N SER A 4 -13.87 -16.60 11.28
CA SER A 4 -14.52 -15.27 11.41
C SER A 4 -14.19 -14.58 12.74
N ASP A 5 -13.94 -15.37 13.78
CA ASP A 5 -13.52 -14.86 15.09
C ASP A 5 -12.08 -14.34 15.04
N LEU A 6 -11.17 -15.11 14.43
CA LEU A 6 -9.76 -14.73 14.25
C LEU A 6 -9.59 -13.39 13.54
N ILE A 7 -10.31 -13.15 12.42
CA ILE A 7 -10.24 -11.87 11.71
C ILE A 7 -10.71 -10.70 12.59
N SER A 8 -11.77 -10.89 13.36
CA SER A 8 -12.32 -9.84 14.24
C SER A 8 -11.36 -9.49 15.37
N LYS A 9 -10.68 -10.49 15.94
CA LYS A 9 -9.62 -10.30 16.93
C LYS A 9 -8.39 -9.61 16.33
N THR A 10 -7.99 -10.02 15.12
CA THR A 10 -6.89 -9.38 14.37
C THR A 10 -7.16 -7.89 14.15
N ILE A 11 -8.38 -7.54 13.73
CA ILE A 11 -8.82 -6.14 13.58
C ILE A 11 -8.66 -5.38 14.90
N SER A 12 -9.12 -5.96 16.01
CA SER A 12 -9.03 -5.32 17.34
C SER A 12 -7.58 -5.13 17.78
N PHE A 13 -6.74 -6.15 17.55
CA PHE A 13 -5.31 -6.11 17.85
C PHE A 13 -4.58 -5.02 17.07
N VAL A 14 -4.80 -4.96 15.75
CA VAL A 14 -4.18 -3.96 14.87
C VAL A 14 -4.63 -2.54 15.23
N LYS A 15 -5.93 -2.34 15.52
CA LYS A 15 -6.45 -1.04 16.00
C LYS A 15 -5.73 -0.57 17.26
N ALA A 16 -5.58 -1.46 18.25
CA ALA A 16 -4.91 -1.13 19.50
C ALA A 16 -3.41 -0.81 19.28
N LYS A 17 -2.73 -1.54 18.38
CA LYS A 17 -1.32 -1.27 18.05
C LYS A 17 -1.11 0.05 17.31
N LEU A 18 -2.05 0.44 16.47
CA LEU A 18 -1.95 1.65 15.64
C LEU A 18 -2.66 2.88 16.23
N GLU A 19 -3.13 2.83 17.48
CA GLU A 19 -3.88 3.94 18.11
C GLU A 19 -3.11 5.27 18.11
N ASN A 20 -1.78 5.22 18.14
CA ASN A 20 -0.90 6.39 18.11
C ASN A 20 -0.06 6.51 16.83
N ALA A 21 -0.43 5.79 15.76
CA ALA A 21 0.31 5.83 14.49
C ALA A 21 0.07 7.17 13.75
N GLU A 22 1.10 7.68 13.06
CA GLU A 22 0.99 8.90 12.26
C GLU A 22 0.11 8.70 11.00
N GLY A 23 -0.57 9.77 10.55
CA GLY A 23 -1.72 9.76 9.63
C GLY A 23 -1.53 9.23 8.20
N GLY A 24 -0.37 8.63 7.87
CA GLY A 24 -0.16 7.87 6.63
C GLY A 24 -0.28 6.35 6.79
N HIS A 25 -0.13 5.85 8.02
CA HIS A 25 -0.11 4.42 8.40
C HIS A 25 -1.07 4.16 9.56
N ASP A 26 -2.13 4.95 9.63
CA ASP A 26 -3.18 4.77 10.62
C ASP A 26 -4.03 3.52 10.33
N TRP A 27 -4.92 3.19 11.27
CA TRP A 27 -5.90 2.12 11.09
C TRP A 27 -6.65 2.23 9.76
N PHE A 28 -6.96 3.43 9.29
CA PHE A 28 -7.75 3.62 8.08
C PHE A 28 -7.00 3.23 6.81
N HIS A 29 -5.68 3.39 6.74
CA HIS A 29 -4.89 2.79 5.67
C HIS A 29 -5.03 1.27 5.65
N ILE A 30 -4.78 0.60 6.78
CA ILE A 30 -4.90 -0.86 6.89
C ILE A 30 -6.30 -1.34 6.52
N GLU A 31 -7.33 -0.64 7.00
CA GLU A 31 -8.72 -0.98 6.71
C GLU A 31 -9.05 -0.89 5.21
N ARG A 32 -8.54 0.13 4.51
CA ARG A 32 -8.75 0.25 3.05
C ARG A 32 -7.96 -0.81 2.29
N VAL A 33 -6.74 -1.14 2.70
CA VAL A 33 -5.95 -2.23 2.11
C VAL A 33 -6.67 -3.57 2.31
N TYR A 34 -7.13 -3.87 3.52
CA TYR A 34 -7.94 -5.05 3.83
C TYR A 34 -9.19 -5.14 2.95
N ARG A 35 -9.94 -4.05 2.78
CA ARG A 35 -11.13 -4.00 1.91
C ARG A 35 -10.77 -4.20 0.44
N ASN A 36 -9.67 -3.61 -0.05
CA ASN A 36 -9.19 -3.83 -1.40
C ASN A 36 -8.78 -5.30 -1.61
N ALA A 37 -8.10 -5.91 -0.64
CA ALA A 37 -7.66 -7.31 -0.70
C ALA A 37 -8.85 -8.28 -0.78
N ILE A 38 -9.91 -8.03 0.00
CA ILE A 38 -11.17 -8.78 -0.11
C ILE A 38 -11.84 -8.56 -1.45
N LEU A 39 -11.83 -7.33 -1.98
CA LEU A 39 -12.43 -7.05 -3.28
C LEU A 39 -11.72 -7.82 -4.40
N ILE A 40 -10.39 -7.86 -4.38
CA ILE A 40 -9.58 -8.60 -5.35
C ILE A 40 -9.81 -10.11 -5.20
N SER A 41 -9.78 -10.65 -3.98
CA SER A 41 -9.86 -12.09 -3.72
C SER A 41 -11.18 -12.74 -4.16
N LYS A 42 -12.25 -11.96 -4.36
CA LYS A 42 -13.54 -12.47 -4.88
C LYS A 42 -13.42 -13.08 -6.28
N ASN A 43 -12.46 -12.62 -7.08
CA ASN A 43 -12.28 -13.03 -8.48
C ASN A 43 -10.95 -13.76 -8.71
N GLU A 44 -10.23 -14.11 -7.64
CA GLU A 44 -8.93 -14.80 -7.71
C GLU A 44 -9.01 -16.10 -6.90
N VAL A 45 -8.32 -17.15 -7.36
CA VAL A 45 -8.25 -18.43 -6.62
C VAL A 45 -7.14 -18.34 -5.57
N CYS A 46 -7.50 -18.17 -4.30
CA CYS A 46 -6.58 -17.99 -3.18
C CYS A 46 -7.19 -18.46 -1.83
N ASP A 47 -6.36 -18.62 -0.79
CA ASP A 47 -6.83 -18.71 0.58
C ASP A 47 -7.22 -17.31 1.12
N THR A 48 -8.52 -17.07 1.23
CA THR A 48 -9.06 -15.79 1.68
C THR A 48 -8.63 -15.45 3.12
N ALA A 49 -8.44 -16.44 4.00
CA ALA A 49 -8.04 -16.16 5.38
C ALA A 49 -6.60 -15.63 5.44
N VAL A 50 -5.69 -16.24 4.66
CA VAL A 50 -4.30 -15.76 4.53
C VAL A 50 -4.26 -14.35 3.94
N VAL A 51 -5.06 -14.07 2.89
CA VAL A 51 -5.18 -12.72 2.31
C VAL A 51 -5.63 -11.70 3.36
N GLN A 52 -6.67 -12.02 4.11
CA GLN A 52 -7.23 -11.13 5.12
C GLN A 52 -6.24 -10.85 6.25
N LEU A 53 -5.58 -11.89 6.77
CA LEU A 53 -4.58 -11.76 7.83
C LEU A 53 -3.34 -10.99 7.34
N GLY A 54 -2.83 -11.35 6.15
CA GLY A 54 -1.72 -10.64 5.51
C GLY A 54 -2.03 -9.16 5.32
N ALA A 55 -3.20 -8.81 4.80
CA ALA A 55 -3.60 -7.42 4.61
C ALA A 55 -3.79 -6.65 5.94
N LEU A 56 -4.25 -7.30 7.01
CA LEU A 56 -4.41 -6.65 8.32
C LEU A 56 -3.08 -6.45 9.04
N LEU A 57 -2.12 -7.36 8.86
CA LEU A 57 -0.86 -7.39 9.62
C LEU A 57 0.34 -6.83 8.85
N HIS A 58 0.21 -6.54 7.54
CA HIS A 58 1.36 -6.16 6.70
C HIS A 58 2.19 -4.96 7.19
N ASP A 59 1.53 -3.98 7.82
CA ASP A 59 2.13 -2.74 8.30
C ASP A 59 2.04 -2.63 9.86
N ILE A 60 1.88 -3.76 10.57
CA ILE A 60 1.69 -3.79 12.04
C ILE A 60 2.86 -3.20 12.83
N ALA A 61 4.06 -3.18 12.22
CA ALA A 61 5.22 -2.49 12.73
C ALA A 61 6.04 -1.96 11.55
N ASP A 62 5.72 -0.74 11.10
CA ASP A 62 6.49 -0.08 10.06
C ASP A 62 7.91 0.18 10.60
N SER A 63 8.90 -0.46 9.97
CA SER A 63 10.34 -0.33 10.20
C SER A 63 10.80 1.13 10.36
N LYS A 64 10.12 2.11 9.76
CA LYS A 64 10.42 3.54 9.93
C LYS A 64 10.34 4.03 11.38
N PHE A 65 9.58 3.36 12.24
CA PHE A 65 9.45 3.67 13.67
C PHE A 65 10.32 2.78 14.57
N HIS A 66 11.03 1.83 13.99
CA HIS A 66 11.89 0.89 14.68
C HIS A 66 13.30 0.86 14.08
N ASP A 67 13.86 2.03 13.78
CA ASP A 67 15.23 2.20 13.28
C ASP A 67 15.56 1.39 12.00
N GLY A 68 14.54 1.05 11.21
CA GLY A 68 14.66 0.25 9.99
C GLY A 68 14.65 -1.27 10.22
N ASP A 69 14.31 -1.75 11.42
CA ASP A 69 14.23 -3.18 11.70
C ASP A 69 12.95 -3.80 11.08
N GLU A 70 13.12 -4.40 9.92
CA GLU A 70 12.06 -5.10 9.17
C GLU A 70 11.63 -6.42 9.83
N THR A 71 12.32 -6.91 10.88
CA THR A 71 12.01 -8.20 11.53
C THR A 71 10.91 -8.11 12.59
N ILE A 72 10.61 -6.90 13.07
CA ILE A 72 9.66 -6.67 14.17
C ILE A 72 8.22 -6.97 13.74
N GLY A 73 7.81 -6.53 12.54
CA GLY A 73 6.47 -6.80 12.01
C GLY A 73 6.15 -8.30 11.92
N PRO A 74 6.99 -9.09 11.23
CA PRO A 74 6.90 -10.55 11.20
C PRO A 74 6.81 -11.18 12.59
N LYS A 75 7.66 -10.75 13.54
CA LYS A 75 7.68 -11.29 14.90
C LYS A 75 6.38 -11.01 15.65
N ILE A 76 5.89 -9.77 15.63
CA ILE A 76 4.64 -9.39 16.31
C ILE A 76 3.45 -10.15 15.71
N ALA A 77 3.40 -10.29 14.39
CA ALA A 77 2.36 -11.04 13.72
C ALA A 77 2.37 -12.52 14.12
N ARG A 78 3.55 -13.15 14.20
CA ARG A 78 3.71 -14.54 14.62
C ARG A 78 3.23 -14.74 16.05
N GLU A 79 3.74 -13.93 16.98
CA GLU A 79 3.37 -14.00 18.41
C GLU A 79 1.85 -13.87 18.61
N PHE A 80 1.20 -12.97 17.86
CA PHE A 80 -0.25 -12.81 17.91
C PHE A 80 -0.99 -14.04 17.35
N LEU A 81 -0.60 -14.56 16.19
CA LEU A 81 -1.29 -15.70 15.57
C LEU A 81 -1.11 -17.01 16.34
N GLU A 82 0.07 -17.22 16.94
CA GLU A 82 0.33 -18.34 17.85
C GLU A 82 -0.55 -18.27 19.10
N ALA A 83 -0.71 -17.08 19.69
CA ALA A 83 -1.58 -16.86 20.85
C ALA A 83 -3.08 -17.09 20.53
N GLU A 84 -3.49 -16.92 19.27
CA GLU A 84 -4.83 -17.25 18.78
C GLU A 84 -4.97 -18.69 18.29
N GLU A 85 -3.99 -19.56 18.55
CA GLU A 85 -3.98 -20.98 18.18
C GLU A 85 -4.19 -21.22 16.67
N THR A 86 -3.63 -20.33 15.84
CA THR A 86 -3.69 -20.45 14.37
C THR A 86 -2.77 -21.59 13.91
N ASP A 87 -3.14 -22.29 12.83
CA ASP A 87 -2.32 -23.37 12.29
C ASP A 87 -0.99 -22.85 11.72
N GLU A 88 0.09 -23.62 11.94
CA GLU A 88 1.45 -23.22 11.57
C GLU A 88 1.59 -22.88 10.07
N ALA A 89 0.86 -23.58 9.19
CA ALA A 89 0.92 -23.33 7.76
C ALA A 89 0.36 -21.95 7.39
N THR A 90 -0.76 -21.54 7.99
CA THR A 90 -1.32 -20.19 7.86
C THR A 90 -0.36 -19.14 8.44
N ILE A 91 0.21 -19.40 9.62
CA ILE A 91 1.17 -18.48 10.26
C ILE A 91 2.36 -18.25 9.33
N ASP A 92 3.03 -19.31 8.90
CA ASP A 92 4.19 -19.24 8.01
C ASP A 92 3.89 -18.49 6.71
N HIS A 93 2.71 -18.70 6.13
CA HIS A 93 2.31 -18.00 4.91
C HIS A 93 2.11 -16.51 5.16
N VAL A 94 1.40 -16.14 6.23
CA VAL A 94 1.19 -14.73 6.60
C VAL A 94 2.52 -14.04 6.88
N ILE A 95 3.44 -14.69 7.60
CA ILE A 95 4.77 -14.14 7.87
C ILE A 95 5.54 -13.89 6.57
N LYS A 96 5.56 -14.85 5.65
CA LYS A 96 6.19 -14.67 4.33
C LYS A 96 5.56 -13.55 3.53
N ILE A 97 4.25 -13.30 3.65
CA ILE A 97 3.60 -12.15 3.03
C ILE A 97 4.16 -10.85 3.60
N ILE A 98 4.21 -10.71 4.92
CA ILE A 98 4.70 -9.50 5.61
C ILE A 98 6.16 -9.21 5.23
N GLU A 99 7.02 -10.23 5.20
CA GLU A 99 8.44 -10.09 4.83
C GLU A 99 8.65 -9.65 3.37
N ASN A 100 7.70 -9.95 2.49
CA ASN A 100 7.83 -9.75 1.03
C ASN A 100 6.88 -8.69 0.46
N ILE A 101 6.06 -8.02 1.29
CA ILE A 101 5.10 -7.04 0.79
C ILE A 101 5.78 -5.74 0.36
N SER A 102 6.82 -5.31 1.09
CA SER A 102 7.42 -3.99 0.88
C SER A 102 8.12 -3.91 -0.48
N PHE A 103 7.90 -2.79 -1.17
CA PHE A 103 8.61 -2.51 -2.42
C PHE A 103 10.07 -2.18 -2.09
N LYS A 104 10.92 -3.22 -1.96
CA LYS A 104 12.37 -3.08 -1.90
C LYS A 104 12.85 -2.60 -3.27
N GLY A 105 12.76 -1.28 -3.51
CA GLY A 105 13.05 -0.65 -4.81
C GLY A 105 14.44 -0.94 -5.36
N GLY A 106 14.58 -2.05 -6.07
CA GLY A 106 15.81 -2.57 -6.66
C GLY A 106 15.55 -3.96 -7.27
N ASN A 107 16.51 -4.44 -8.07
CA ASN A 107 16.53 -5.80 -8.65
C ASN A 107 16.82 -6.86 -7.59
N PHE A 108 15.96 -6.98 -6.57
CA PHE A 108 15.98 -8.13 -5.67
C PHE A 108 15.05 -9.19 -6.25
N GLU A 109 15.57 -10.39 -6.49
CA GLU A 109 14.74 -11.55 -6.77
C GLU A 109 13.84 -11.78 -5.54
N LYS A 110 12.53 -11.83 -5.76
CA LYS A 110 11.58 -12.17 -4.70
C LYS A 110 11.77 -13.66 -4.39
N GLU A 111 12.21 -13.97 -3.17
CA GLU A 111 12.40 -15.36 -2.74
C GLU A 111 11.07 -16.10 -2.54
N PHE A 112 9.97 -15.36 -2.34
CA PHE A 112 8.64 -15.90 -2.12
C PHE A 112 7.60 -15.33 -3.09
N HIS A 113 6.81 -16.24 -3.66
CA HIS A 113 5.68 -15.93 -4.52
C HIS A 113 4.47 -16.76 -4.12
N SER A 114 3.31 -16.09 -4.00
CA SER A 114 2.02 -16.72 -3.81
C SER A 114 0.92 -15.81 -4.34
N LYS A 115 -0.24 -16.37 -4.68
CA LYS A 115 -1.38 -15.58 -5.13
C LYS A 115 -1.83 -14.62 -4.03
N GLU A 116 -1.76 -15.04 -2.78
CA GLU A 116 -2.11 -14.25 -1.60
C GLU A 116 -1.18 -13.04 -1.45
N LEU A 117 0.14 -13.22 -1.61
CA LEU A 117 1.09 -12.11 -1.63
C LEU A 117 0.77 -11.12 -2.76
N ASP A 118 0.49 -11.64 -3.97
CA ASP A 118 0.16 -10.80 -5.12
C ASP A 118 -1.09 -9.95 -4.88
N ILE A 119 -2.12 -10.54 -4.27
CA ILE A 119 -3.36 -9.85 -3.89
C ILE A 119 -3.10 -8.76 -2.86
N VAL A 120 -2.35 -9.07 -1.80
CA VAL A 120 -2.08 -8.10 -0.72
C VAL A 120 -1.20 -6.96 -1.23
N GLN A 121 -0.21 -7.23 -2.09
CA GLN A 121 0.59 -6.19 -2.75
C GLN A 121 -0.25 -5.28 -3.65
N ASP A 122 -1.16 -5.85 -4.44
CA ASP A 122 -2.05 -5.06 -5.29
C ASP A 122 -2.98 -4.20 -4.44
N ALA A 123 -3.53 -4.76 -3.36
CA ALA A 123 -4.42 -4.06 -2.45
C ALA A 123 -3.77 -2.82 -1.79
N ASP A 124 -2.51 -2.93 -1.39
CA ASP A 124 -1.70 -1.83 -0.87
C ASP A 124 -1.43 -0.77 -1.95
N ARG A 125 -0.94 -1.19 -3.12
CA ARG A 125 -0.67 -0.28 -4.26
C ARG A 125 -1.91 0.46 -4.72
N LEU A 126 -3.07 -0.19 -4.70
CA LEU A 126 -4.35 0.42 -5.06
C LEU A 126 -4.72 1.58 -4.14
N ASP A 127 -4.35 1.54 -2.85
CA ASP A 127 -4.63 2.63 -1.90
C ASP A 127 -3.83 3.91 -2.20
N ALA A 128 -2.77 3.80 -3.01
CA ALA A 128 -2.02 4.94 -3.54
C ALA A 128 -2.59 5.50 -4.85
N LEU A 129 -3.65 4.91 -5.40
CA LEU A 129 -4.29 5.32 -6.66
C LEU A 129 -5.69 5.89 -6.44
N GLY A 130 -6.23 6.54 -7.47
CA GLY A 130 -7.58 7.10 -7.48
C GLY A 130 -7.73 8.30 -6.56
N ALA A 131 -8.96 8.60 -6.15
CA ALA A 131 -9.28 9.77 -5.31
C ALA A 131 -8.52 9.78 -3.98
N ILE A 132 -8.41 8.62 -3.31
CA ILE A 132 -7.64 8.48 -2.07
C ILE A 132 -6.15 8.72 -2.32
N GLY A 133 -5.59 8.15 -3.39
CA GLY A 133 -4.21 8.39 -3.80
C GLY A 133 -3.90 9.88 -3.99
N ILE A 134 -4.79 10.61 -4.67
CA ILE A 134 -4.67 12.07 -4.87
C ILE A 134 -4.63 12.79 -3.52
N ALA A 135 -5.60 12.52 -2.64
CA ALA A 135 -5.70 13.16 -1.33
C ALA A 135 -4.46 12.87 -0.45
N ARG A 136 -4.03 11.62 -0.39
CA ARG A 136 -2.84 11.19 0.37
C ARG A 136 -1.57 11.88 -0.13
N MET A 137 -1.39 11.95 -1.45
CA MET A 137 -0.23 12.58 -2.06
C MET A 137 -0.17 14.08 -1.73
N PHE A 138 -1.28 14.82 -1.84
CA PHE A 138 -1.29 16.25 -1.48
C PHE A 138 -1.09 16.48 0.02
N ASN A 139 -1.69 15.63 0.87
CA ASN A 139 -1.47 15.70 2.32
C ASN A 139 0.02 15.51 2.66
N TYR A 140 0.67 14.51 2.07
CA TYR A 140 2.11 14.27 2.26
C TYR A 140 2.97 15.40 1.67
N GLY A 141 2.60 15.92 0.50
CA GLY A 141 3.26 17.09 -0.11
C GLY A 141 3.23 18.30 0.81
N GLY A 142 2.08 18.59 1.41
CA GLY A 142 1.91 19.66 2.41
C GLY A 142 2.74 19.42 3.67
N PHE A 143 2.72 18.21 4.23
CA PHE A 143 3.58 17.85 5.38
C PHE A 143 5.07 18.04 5.09
N LYS A 144 5.51 17.75 3.85
CA LYS A 144 6.88 17.98 3.39
C LYS A 144 7.15 19.40 2.89
N ASN A 145 6.18 20.31 3.00
CA ASN A 145 6.25 21.68 2.51
C ASN A 145 6.71 21.79 1.04
N ARG A 146 6.23 20.89 0.20
CA ARG A 146 6.52 20.89 -1.25
C ARG A 146 5.57 21.84 -1.96
N ALA A 147 6.05 22.47 -3.02
CA ALA A 147 5.18 23.18 -3.96
C ALA A 147 4.10 22.22 -4.49
N ILE A 148 2.88 22.73 -4.72
CA ILE A 148 1.82 21.95 -5.36
C ILE A 148 2.24 21.61 -6.80
N TYR A 149 2.63 22.63 -7.56
CA TYR A 149 3.05 22.54 -8.95
C TYR A 149 4.04 23.67 -9.29
N ASP A 150 4.99 23.40 -10.18
CA ASP A 150 5.85 24.42 -10.81
C ASP A 150 6.07 24.03 -12.28
N PRO A 151 5.55 24.79 -13.27
CA PRO A 151 5.68 24.46 -14.68
C PRO A 151 7.13 24.50 -15.19
N LYS A 152 8.06 25.10 -14.45
CA LYS A 152 9.50 25.12 -14.80
C LYS A 152 10.22 23.84 -14.36
N ILE A 153 9.58 23.01 -13.53
CA ILE A 153 10.18 21.78 -12.97
C ILE A 153 9.46 20.57 -13.56
N ALA A 154 10.04 19.98 -14.61
CA ALA A 154 9.51 18.77 -15.22
C ALA A 154 9.64 17.54 -14.29
N PRO A 155 8.71 16.56 -14.37
CA PRO A 155 8.82 15.32 -13.62
C PRO A 155 10.01 14.46 -14.05
N ASN A 156 10.70 13.82 -13.11
CA ASN A 156 11.83 12.93 -13.41
C ASN A 156 11.46 11.45 -13.26
N THR A 157 11.23 10.76 -14.36
CA THR A 157 10.82 9.33 -14.36
C THR A 157 11.99 8.35 -14.23
N LYS A 158 13.24 8.83 -14.15
CA LYS A 158 14.46 7.99 -14.16
C LYS A 158 15.24 8.05 -12.85
N MET A 159 14.59 8.47 -11.76
CA MET A 159 15.23 8.55 -10.45
C MET A 159 15.62 7.16 -9.91
N THR A 160 16.80 7.10 -9.31
CA THR A 160 17.16 6.03 -8.39
C THR A 160 16.33 6.11 -7.11
N LYS A 161 16.30 5.03 -6.32
CA LYS A 161 15.56 4.98 -5.04
C LYS A 161 16.01 6.09 -4.08
N ASP A 162 17.30 6.38 -4.03
CA ASP A 162 17.87 7.37 -3.12
C ASP A 162 17.59 8.80 -3.57
N GLU A 163 17.65 9.07 -4.88
CA GLU A 163 17.22 10.35 -5.45
C GLU A 163 15.73 10.60 -5.19
N TYR A 164 14.90 9.58 -5.41
CA TYR A 164 13.47 9.67 -5.17
C TYR A 164 13.14 9.97 -3.69
N LYS A 165 13.85 9.35 -2.74
CA LYS A 165 13.67 9.63 -1.30
C LYS A 165 14.04 11.06 -0.90
N LYS A 166 15.04 11.64 -1.55
CA LYS A 166 15.53 13.00 -1.28
C LYS A 166 14.85 14.07 -2.15
N SER A 167 14.00 13.65 -3.09
CA SER A 167 13.35 14.56 -4.02
C SER A 167 12.50 15.60 -3.30
N ALA A 168 12.66 16.85 -3.74
CA ALA A 168 11.82 17.99 -3.38
C ALA A 168 10.96 18.45 -4.56
N SER A 169 10.74 17.58 -5.56
CA SER A 169 9.87 17.86 -6.71
C SER A 169 8.50 18.36 -6.26
N PRO A 170 7.85 19.25 -7.04
CA PRO A 170 6.46 19.62 -6.83
C PRO A 170 5.54 18.39 -6.72
N THR A 171 4.50 18.50 -5.91
CA THR A 171 3.60 17.40 -5.57
C THR A 171 2.94 16.79 -6.82
N ILE A 172 2.55 17.61 -7.80
CA ILE A 172 2.00 17.16 -9.08
C ILE A 172 2.97 16.23 -9.84
N ASN A 173 4.28 16.43 -9.73
CA ASN A 173 5.25 15.58 -10.45
C ASN A 173 5.18 14.12 -9.96
N HIS A 174 4.77 13.89 -8.71
CA HIS A 174 4.65 12.56 -8.12
C HIS A 174 3.66 11.65 -8.87
N PHE A 175 2.66 12.22 -9.55
CA PHE A 175 1.79 11.45 -10.46
C PHE A 175 2.62 10.69 -11.50
N TYR A 176 3.56 11.38 -12.16
CA TYR A 176 4.39 10.80 -13.22
C TYR A 176 5.59 10.04 -12.69
N GLU A 177 6.19 10.52 -11.60
CA GLU A 177 7.40 9.93 -11.02
C GLU A 177 7.11 8.58 -10.34
N LYS A 178 5.87 8.36 -9.85
CA LYS A 178 5.50 7.12 -9.16
C LYS A 178 4.10 6.61 -9.50
N LEU A 179 3.05 7.40 -9.28
CA LEU A 179 1.69 6.85 -9.19
C LEU A 179 1.23 6.22 -10.51
N PHE A 180 1.48 6.86 -11.64
CA PHE A 180 1.15 6.33 -12.97
C PHE A 180 1.92 5.07 -13.36
N LEU A 181 3.02 4.76 -12.66
CA LEU A 181 3.78 3.52 -12.86
C LEU A 181 3.16 2.34 -12.09
N LEU A 182 2.27 2.58 -11.12
CA LEU A 182 1.75 1.52 -10.26
C LEU A 182 0.74 0.63 -10.98
N LYS A 183 -0.07 1.16 -11.90
CA LYS A 183 -1.06 0.37 -12.64
C LYS A 183 -0.42 -0.78 -13.44
N ASP A 184 0.77 -0.54 -14.00
CA ASP A 184 1.51 -1.52 -14.79
C ASP A 184 2.35 -2.48 -13.91
N LYS A 185 2.35 -2.25 -12.59
CA LYS A 185 3.01 -3.09 -11.58
C LYS A 185 2.04 -3.96 -10.80
N MET A 186 0.75 -3.95 -11.15
CA MET A 186 -0.23 -4.84 -10.52
C MET A 186 0.05 -6.29 -10.92
N ASN A 187 -0.05 -7.20 -9.96
CA ASN A 187 0.26 -8.61 -10.11
C ASN A 187 -0.95 -9.40 -10.64
N THR A 188 -2.14 -9.14 -10.09
CA THR A 188 -3.40 -9.86 -10.36
C THR A 188 -4.19 -9.22 -11.51
N GLU A 189 -5.02 -10.01 -12.21
CA GLU A 189 -5.87 -9.48 -13.27
C GLU A 189 -6.95 -8.55 -12.70
N THR A 190 -7.53 -8.93 -11.56
CA THR A 190 -8.52 -8.09 -10.87
C THR A 190 -7.89 -6.78 -10.38
N GLY A 191 -6.67 -6.83 -9.83
CA GLY A 191 -5.90 -5.65 -9.42
C GLY A 191 -5.62 -4.70 -10.59
N LYS A 192 -5.21 -5.22 -11.75
CA LYS A 192 -4.98 -4.44 -12.99
C LYS A 192 -6.24 -3.72 -13.45
N GLN A 193 -7.40 -4.38 -13.42
CA GLN A 193 -8.68 -3.78 -13.81
C GLN A 193 -9.03 -2.58 -12.91
N ILE A 194 -9.01 -2.78 -11.59
CA ILE A 194 -9.31 -1.71 -10.62
C ILE A 194 -8.28 -0.58 -10.73
N ALA A 195 -7.00 -0.91 -10.91
CA ALA A 195 -5.94 0.09 -11.06
C ALA A 195 -6.12 0.94 -12.32
N THR A 196 -6.61 0.35 -13.41
CA THR A 196 -6.91 1.07 -14.66
C THR A 196 -8.00 2.11 -14.44
N GLU A 197 -9.10 1.75 -13.77
CA GLU A 197 -10.18 2.70 -13.44
C GLU A 197 -9.69 3.84 -12.54
N ARG A 198 -8.93 3.51 -11.49
CA ARG A 198 -8.36 4.51 -10.57
C ARG A 198 -7.34 5.42 -11.26
N HIS A 199 -6.54 4.87 -12.17
CA HIS A 199 -5.58 5.62 -13.00
C HIS A 199 -6.30 6.60 -13.92
N LEU A 200 -7.38 6.17 -14.61
CA LEU A 200 -8.18 7.03 -15.47
C LEU A 200 -8.78 8.22 -14.69
N TYR A 201 -9.27 7.97 -13.48
CA TYR A 201 -9.76 9.04 -12.60
C TYR A 201 -8.67 10.09 -12.30
N MET A 202 -7.45 9.62 -12.01
CA MET A 202 -6.31 10.50 -11.74
C MET A 202 -5.88 11.31 -12.98
N GLN A 203 -5.97 10.73 -14.17
CA GLN A 203 -5.73 11.46 -15.42
C GLN A 203 -6.78 12.57 -15.62
N GLY A 204 -8.06 12.28 -15.33
CA GLY A 204 -9.12 13.27 -15.35
C GLY A 204 -8.88 14.42 -14.37
N PHE A 205 -8.47 14.10 -13.14
CA PHE A 205 -8.08 15.10 -12.14
C PHE A 205 -6.94 15.99 -12.64
N LEU A 206 -5.86 15.41 -13.20
CA LEU A 206 -4.74 16.22 -13.72
C LEU A 206 -5.16 17.09 -14.89
N SER A 207 -5.97 16.57 -15.82
CA SER A 207 -6.49 17.36 -16.93
C SER A 207 -7.27 18.57 -16.44
N GLN A 208 -8.12 18.39 -15.44
CA GLN A 208 -8.87 19.48 -14.83
C GLN A 208 -7.94 20.46 -14.08
N PHE A 209 -6.99 19.94 -13.31
CA PHE A 209 -6.00 20.75 -12.57
C PHE A 209 -5.20 21.66 -13.51
N TYR A 210 -4.71 21.16 -14.65
CA TYR A 210 -3.98 21.99 -15.61
C TYR A 210 -4.87 23.01 -16.30
N ALA A 211 -6.10 22.65 -16.65
CA ALA A 211 -7.06 23.60 -17.23
C ALA A 211 -7.39 24.74 -16.26
N GLU A 212 -7.61 24.44 -14.97
CA GLU A 212 -7.81 25.45 -13.93
C GLU A 212 -6.56 26.32 -13.72
N TRP A 213 -5.36 25.72 -13.76
CA TRP A 213 -4.09 26.44 -13.64
C TRP A 213 -3.87 27.46 -14.77
N GLU A 214 -4.26 27.11 -16.00
CA GLU A 214 -4.19 27.99 -17.17
C GLU A 214 -5.43 28.91 -17.31
N GLY A 215 -6.42 28.81 -16.41
CA GLY A 215 -7.63 29.65 -16.41
C GLY A 215 -8.65 29.29 -17.50
N GLU A 216 -8.65 28.04 -17.97
CA GLU A 216 -9.55 27.52 -19.01
C GLU A 216 -10.87 26.94 -18.45
N LYS A 217 -10.98 26.80 -17.12
CA LYS A 217 -12.13 26.24 -16.40
C LYS A 217 -12.46 26.99 -15.13
#